data_AF-A0A389MAS4-F1
#
_entry.id   AF-A0A389MAS4-F1
#
_cell.length_a   1.000
_cell.length_b   1.000
_cell.length_c   1.000
_cell.angle_alpha   90.00
_cell.angle_beta   90.00
_cell.angle_gamma   90.00
#
_symmetry.space_group_name_H-M   'P 1'
#
loop_
_entity.id
_entity.type
_entity.pdbx_description
1 polymer ?
#
loop_
_entity_poly.entity_id
_entity_poly.type
_entity_poly.pdbx_seq_one_letter_code
_entity_poly.pdbx_strand_id
1 'polypeptide(L)'
;MPCCGRCNLAKSDLDTVIKPIINPYIDEPSDHLYVSLLKIKSKPGSIPGVNTVIELDLNNSRLITARGYLLSEIENITERISRKIIEFKNSTTVRVKSNRLGELLNLIDDLEDLMHPSHAYSFFCRAIIKSEDEYEQAKLIILAEVEN
;
A
#
# COMPACT_ATOMS: atom_id res chain seq x y z
N MET A 1 -9.87 -4.71 13.33
CA MET A 1 -10.37 -3.48 12.68
C MET A 1 -11.89 -3.58 12.57
N PRO A 2 -12.70 -2.66 13.11
CA PRO A 2 -14.15 -2.75 12.92
C PRO A 2 -14.45 -2.54 11.44
N CYS A 3 -15.15 -3.49 10.84
CA CYS A 3 -15.60 -3.40 9.47
C CYS A 3 -16.58 -2.21 9.35
N CYS A 4 -16.50 -1.41 8.27
CA CYS A 4 -17.35 -0.22 8.15
C CYS A 4 -18.84 -0.61 8.13
N GLY A 5 -19.74 0.28 8.57
CA GLY A 5 -21.17 -0.03 8.69
C GLY A 5 -21.81 -0.59 7.41
N ARG A 6 -21.38 -0.14 6.23
CA ARG A 6 -21.83 -0.69 4.94
C ARG A 6 -21.33 -2.11 4.68
N CYS A 7 -20.09 -2.42 5.03
CA CYS A 7 -19.58 -3.78 4.93
C CYS A 7 -20.27 -4.71 5.95
N ASN A 8 -20.66 -4.21 7.13
CA ASN A 8 -21.48 -4.98 8.07
C ASN A 8 -22.90 -5.22 7.55
N LEU A 9 -23.52 -4.22 6.91
CA LEU A 9 -24.82 -4.35 6.25
C LEU A 9 -24.77 -5.37 5.09
N ALA A 10 -23.78 -5.27 4.21
CA ALA A 10 -23.61 -6.22 3.11
C ALA A 10 -23.35 -7.66 3.59
N LYS A 11 -22.72 -7.82 4.77
CA LYS A 11 -22.47 -9.12 5.40
C LYS A 11 -23.67 -9.67 6.18
N SER A 12 -24.67 -8.85 6.51
CA SER A 12 -25.73 -9.25 7.44
C SER A 12 -26.64 -10.37 6.89
N ASP A 13 -26.74 -10.48 5.56
CA ASP A 13 -27.48 -11.54 4.87
C ASP A 13 -26.57 -12.53 4.11
N LEU A 14 -25.24 -12.38 4.21
CA LEU A 14 -24.31 -13.21 3.45
C LEU A 14 -24.01 -14.51 4.20
N ASP A 15 -24.53 -15.62 3.68
CA ASP A 15 -24.12 -16.94 4.13
C ASP A 15 -22.71 -17.25 3.61
N THR A 16 -21.72 -17.05 4.48
CA THR A 16 -20.31 -17.30 4.18
C THR A 16 -19.96 -18.79 4.07
N VAL A 17 -20.87 -19.69 4.45
CA VAL A 17 -20.72 -21.15 4.22
C VAL A 17 -21.04 -21.48 2.76
N ILE A 18 -22.06 -20.81 2.19
CA ILE A 18 -22.45 -21.00 0.78
C ILE A 18 -21.58 -20.16 -0.16
N LYS A 19 -21.22 -18.94 0.23
CA LYS A 19 -20.37 -18.01 -0.52
C LYS A 19 -19.16 -17.60 0.33
N PRO A 20 -18.09 -18.41 0.36
CA PRO A 20 -16.92 -18.08 1.14
C PRO A 20 -16.31 -16.76 0.65
N ILE A 21 -16.07 -15.83 1.57
CA ILE A 21 -15.27 -14.63 1.36
C ILE A 21 -14.00 -14.74 2.21
N ILE A 22 -12.98 -13.95 1.89
CA ILE A 22 -11.72 -13.89 2.62
C ILE A 22 -12.02 -13.48 4.07
N ASN A 23 -11.56 -14.31 5.00
CA ASN A 23 -11.56 -13.99 6.41
C ASN A 23 -10.18 -13.41 6.79
N PRO A 24 -10.05 -12.09 7.00
CA PRO A 24 -8.75 -11.46 7.26
C PRO A 24 -8.10 -11.86 8.60
N TYR A 25 -8.76 -12.67 9.44
CA TYR A 25 -8.17 -13.24 10.65
C TYR A 25 -7.49 -14.60 10.41
N ILE A 26 -7.75 -15.23 9.26
CA ILE A 26 -7.31 -16.59 8.93
C ILE A 26 -6.56 -16.58 7.60
N ASP A 27 -7.15 -15.94 6.60
CA ASP A 27 -6.65 -15.86 5.24
C ASP A 27 -5.79 -14.61 5.06
N GLU A 28 -4.65 -14.78 4.39
CA GLU A 28 -3.82 -13.68 3.96
C GLU A 28 -4.41 -13.05 2.67
N PRO A 29 -4.87 -11.78 2.69
CA PRO A 29 -5.54 -11.18 1.53
C PRO A 29 -4.70 -11.20 0.25
N SER A 30 -3.37 -11.13 0.38
CA SER A 30 -2.46 -11.17 -0.78
C SER A 30 -2.42 -12.52 -1.48
N ASP A 31 -2.86 -13.62 -0.87
CA ASP A 31 -3.00 -14.93 -1.53
C ASP A 31 -4.23 -15.00 -2.45
N HIS A 32 -5.19 -14.11 -2.23
CA HIS A 32 -6.48 -14.14 -2.93
C HIS A 32 -6.75 -12.91 -3.80
N LEU A 33 -6.10 -11.79 -3.52
CA LEU A 33 -6.35 -10.51 -4.16
C LEU A 33 -5.06 -9.92 -4.75
N TYR A 34 -5.23 -9.01 -5.71
CA TYR A 34 -4.16 -8.16 -6.23
C TYR A 34 -4.70 -6.79 -6.64
N VAL A 35 -3.81 -5.81 -6.72
CA VAL A 35 -4.12 -4.45 -7.17
C VAL A 35 -3.87 -4.32 -8.66
N SER A 36 -4.77 -3.65 -9.36
CA SER A 36 -4.67 -3.34 -10.79
C SER A 36 -5.16 -1.92 -11.00
N LEU A 37 -4.23 -0.98 -11.17
CA LEU A 37 -4.50 0.46 -11.11
C LEU A 37 -5.23 0.78 -9.79
N LEU A 38 -6.41 1.40 -9.85
CA LEU A 38 -7.22 1.75 -8.67
C LEU A 38 -8.15 0.62 -8.17
N LYS A 39 -8.12 -0.55 -8.82
CA LYS A 39 -9.05 -1.65 -8.54
C LYS A 39 -8.38 -2.77 -7.76
N ILE A 40 -9.16 -3.40 -6.89
CA ILE A 40 -8.80 -4.68 -6.27
C ILE A 40 -9.46 -5.79 -7.07
N LYS A 41 -8.68 -6.79 -7.48
CA LYS A 41 -9.13 -7.93 -8.28
C LYS A 41 -8.80 -9.23 -7.55
N SER A 42 -9.56 -10.28 -7.85
CA SER A 42 -9.29 -11.63 -7.37
C SER A 42 -8.18 -12.28 -8.18
N LYS A 43 -7.23 -12.95 -7.52
CA LYS A 43 -6.25 -13.80 -8.20
C LYS A 43 -6.96 -14.94 -8.95
N PRO A 44 -6.41 -15.39 -10.11
CA PRO A 44 -6.97 -16.50 -10.85
C PRO A 44 -7.14 -17.75 -9.96
N GLY A 45 -8.30 -18.40 -10.03
CA GLY A 45 -8.61 -19.59 -9.24
C GLY A 45 -9.05 -19.33 -7.80
N SER A 46 -9.01 -18.08 -7.31
CA SER A 46 -9.43 -17.74 -5.95
C SER A 46 -10.93 -17.47 -5.84
N ILE A 47 -11.72 -18.51 -5.56
CA ILE A 47 -13.17 -18.37 -5.31
C ILE A 47 -13.45 -17.40 -4.15
N PRO A 48 -12.75 -17.48 -2.99
CA PRO A 48 -12.95 -16.52 -1.90
C PRO A 48 -12.61 -15.09 -2.33
N GLY A 49 -11.59 -14.91 -3.16
CA GLY A 49 -11.24 -13.59 -3.71
C GLY A 49 -12.32 -13.01 -4.61
N VAL A 50 -12.87 -13.81 -5.53
CA VAL A 50 -13.97 -13.39 -6.42
C VAL A 50 -15.17 -12.94 -5.60
N ASN A 51 -15.60 -13.79 -4.66
CA ASN A 51 -16.75 -13.49 -3.80
C ASN A 51 -16.48 -12.24 -2.95
N THR A 52 -15.29 -12.09 -2.39
CA THR A 52 -14.96 -10.89 -1.58
C THR A 52 -15.06 -9.61 -2.39
N VAL A 53 -14.53 -9.60 -3.62
CA VAL A 53 -14.58 -8.41 -4.49
C VAL A 53 -16.02 -8.04 -4.85
N ILE A 54 -16.86 -9.03 -5.14
CA ILE A 54 -18.26 -8.85 -5.56
C ILE A 54 -19.15 -8.49 -4.36
N GLU A 55 -19.18 -9.34 -3.34
CA GLU A 55 -20.12 -9.23 -2.21
C GLU A 55 -19.82 -8.03 -1.31
N LEU A 56 -18.54 -7.63 -1.19
CA LEU A 56 -18.16 -6.41 -0.45
C LEU A 56 -18.09 -5.17 -1.34
N ASP A 57 -18.41 -5.31 -2.63
CA ASP A 57 -18.35 -4.25 -3.64
C ASP A 57 -17.06 -3.42 -3.53
N LEU A 58 -15.92 -4.11 -3.51
CA LEU A 58 -14.60 -3.51 -3.22
C LEU A 58 -14.17 -2.46 -4.25
N ASN A 59 -14.89 -2.36 -5.37
CA ASN A 59 -14.60 -1.44 -6.48
C ASN A 59 -15.72 -0.42 -6.70
N ASN A 60 -16.56 -0.14 -5.70
CA ASN A 60 -17.50 0.98 -5.80
C ASN A 60 -16.78 2.33 -5.97
N SER A 61 -17.51 3.31 -6.51
CA SER A 61 -16.98 4.64 -6.83
C SER A 61 -16.29 5.32 -5.65
N ARG A 62 -16.87 5.25 -4.44
CA ARG A 62 -16.30 5.86 -3.23
C ARG A 62 -14.93 5.27 -2.88
N LEU A 63 -14.78 3.94 -2.94
CA LEU A 63 -13.51 3.28 -2.65
C LEU A 63 -12.47 3.56 -3.74
N ILE A 64 -12.88 3.59 -5.01
CA ILE A 64 -11.99 3.96 -6.13
C ILE A 64 -11.50 5.41 -5.97
N THR A 65 -12.40 6.35 -5.67
CA THR A 65 -12.04 7.76 -5.45
C THR A 65 -11.06 7.91 -4.28
N ALA A 66 -11.30 7.22 -3.15
CA ALA A 66 -10.38 7.23 -2.01
C ALA A 66 -8.98 6.71 -2.40
N ARG A 67 -8.92 5.61 -3.17
CA ARG A 67 -7.65 5.09 -3.72
C ARG A 67 -6.99 6.05 -4.69
N GLY A 68 -7.75 6.82 -5.46
CA GLY A 68 -7.22 7.85 -6.35
C GLY A 68 -6.47 8.96 -5.61
N TYR A 69 -7.02 9.41 -4.47
CA TYR A 69 -6.32 10.37 -3.60
C TYR A 69 -5.05 9.78 -3.00
N LEU A 70 -5.11 8.53 -2.51
CA LEU A 70 -3.94 7.84 -1.97
C LEU A 70 -2.86 7.63 -3.03
N LEU A 71 -3.24 7.27 -4.26
CA LEU A 71 -2.29 7.15 -5.36
C LEU A 71 -1.60 8.49 -5.61
N SER A 72 -2.36 9.58 -5.70
CA SER A 72 -1.78 10.92 -5.89
C SER A 72 -0.83 11.30 -4.74
N GLU A 73 -1.14 10.93 -3.50
CA GLU A 73 -0.28 11.15 -2.35
C GLU A 73 1.02 10.35 -2.45
N ILE A 74 0.92 9.06 -2.75
CA ILE A 74 2.08 8.16 -2.97
C ILE A 74 2.98 8.72 -4.05
N GLU A 75 2.44 9.06 -5.23
CA GLU A 75 3.20 9.64 -6.34
C GLU A 75 3.95 10.92 -5.95
N ASN A 76 3.31 11.80 -5.19
CA ASN A 76 3.95 13.03 -4.70
C ASN A 76 5.13 12.74 -3.75
N ILE A 77 4.99 11.73 -2.88
CA ILE A 77 6.08 11.32 -1.98
C ILE A 77 7.20 10.65 -2.77
N THR A 78 6.87 9.75 -3.70
CA THR A 78 7.81 9.08 -4.61
C THR A 78 8.64 10.09 -5.42
N GLU A 79 8.00 11.13 -5.95
CA GLU A 79 8.72 12.19 -6.68
C GLU A 79 9.68 12.97 -5.77
N ARG A 80 9.30 13.23 -4.50
CA ARG A 80 10.18 13.84 -3.50
C ARG A 80 11.35 12.92 -3.17
N ILE A 81 11.13 11.61 -3.05
CA ILE A 81 12.17 10.60 -2.84
C ILE A 81 13.17 10.64 -4.01
N SER A 82 12.68 10.61 -5.25
CA SER A 82 13.53 10.67 -6.46
C SER A 82 14.46 11.88 -6.43
N ARG A 83 13.93 13.08 -6.14
CA ARG A 83 14.74 14.30 -5.99
C ARG A 83 15.77 14.17 -4.86
N LYS A 84 15.38 13.62 -3.71
CA LYS A 84 16.28 13.47 -2.55
C LYS A 84 17.40 12.46 -2.79
N ILE A 85 17.13 11.39 -3.54
CA ILE A 85 18.16 10.44 -3.99
C ILE A 85 19.22 11.17 -4.83
N ILE A 86 18.81 12.02 -5.77
CA ILE A 86 19.73 12.80 -6.61
C ILE A 86 20.55 13.79 -5.76
N GLU A 87 19.91 14.53 -4.86
CA GLU A 87 20.59 15.45 -3.95
C GLU A 87 21.60 14.74 -3.04
N PHE A 88 21.24 13.57 -2.51
CA PHE A 88 22.11 12.74 -1.69
C PHE A 88 23.34 12.27 -2.47
N LYS A 89 23.15 11.73 -3.69
CA LYS A 89 24.25 11.26 -4.55
C LYS A 89 25.22 12.38 -4.95
N ASN A 90 24.73 13.61 -5.10
CA ASN A 90 25.54 14.78 -5.45
C ASN A 90 26.14 15.50 -4.23
N SER A 91 25.89 15.02 -3.01
CA SER A 91 26.38 15.65 -1.79
C SER A 91 27.89 15.45 -1.62
N THR A 92 28.63 16.55 -1.41
CA THR A 92 30.10 16.54 -1.37
C THR A 92 30.69 16.44 0.04
N THR A 93 29.90 16.74 1.07
CA THR A 93 30.37 16.72 2.46
C THR A 93 29.57 15.73 3.29
N VAL A 94 30.23 15.11 4.28
CA VAL A 94 29.62 14.15 5.20
C VAL A 94 28.39 14.74 5.90
N ARG A 95 28.48 15.99 6.36
CA ARG A 95 27.37 16.69 7.03
C ARG A 95 26.16 16.86 6.13
N VAL A 96 26.35 17.29 4.88
CA VAL A 96 25.24 17.46 3.93
C VAL A 96 24.65 16.10 3.58
N LYS A 97 25.49 15.09 3.33
CA LYS A 97 25.06 13.72 3.04
C LYS A 97 24.19 13.14 4.17
N SER A 98 24.62 13.31 5.42
CA SER A 98 23.87 12.90 6.61
C SER A 98 22.51 13.61 6.74
N ASN A 99 22.47 14.92 6.51
CA ASN A 99 21.19 15.66 6.52
C ASN A 99 20.23 15.16 5.43
N ARG A 100 20.73 14.90 4.21
CA ARG A 100 19.91 14.38 3.10
C ARG A 100 19.43 12.96 3.35
N LEU A 101 20.25 12.14 4.01
CA LEU A 101 19.84 10.80 4.46
C LEU A 101 18.68 10.89 5.46
N GLY A 102 18.76 11.81 6.43
CA GLY A 102 17.66 12.04 7.39
C GLY A 102 16.37 12.50 6.71
N GLU A 103 16.46 13.38 5.71
CA GLU A 103 15.29 13.78 4.92
C GLU A 103 14.70 12.62 4.10
N LEU A 104 15.55 11.76 3.54
CA LEU A 104 15.14 10.56 2.81
C LEU A 104 14.47 9.53 3.72
N LEU A 105 15.00 9.34 4.93
CA LEU A 105 14.40 8.47 5.96
C LEU A 105 12.97 8.91 6.30
N ASN A 106 12.75 10.19 6.57
CA ASN A 106 11.41 10.71 6.88
C ASN A 106 10.41 10.44 5.74
N LEU A 107 10.82 10.57 4.47
CA LEU A 107 9.95 10.27 3.33
C LEU A 107 9.62 8.78 3.20
N ILE A 108 10.56 7.91 3.57
CA ILE A 108 10.34 6.47 3.59
C ILE A 108 9.41 6.09 4.74
N ASP A 109 9.57 6.71 5.91
CA ASP A 109 8.66 6.54 7.04
C ASP A 109 7.23 6.97 6.66
N ASP A 110 7.08 8.10 5.97
CA ASP A 110 5.77 8.55 5.44
C ASP A 110 5.11 7.48 4.55
N LEU A 111 5.86 6.80 3.67
CA LEU A 111 5.33 5.72 2.84
C LEU A 111 5.06 4.43 3.64
N GLU A 112 5.91 4.08 4.59
CA GLU A 112 5.76 2.88 5.41
C GLU A 112 4.54 2.98 6.34
N ASP A 113 4.21 4.18 6.81
CA ASP A 113 2.98 4.46 7.56
C ASP A 113 1.72 4.16 6.72
N LEU A 114 1.71 4.50 5.42
CA LEU A 114 0.61 4.17 4.51
C LEU A 114 0.46 2.65 4.29
N MET A 115 1.55 1.89 4.42
CA MET A 115 1.56 0.43 4.31
C MET A 115 1.21 -0.27 5.62
N HIS A 116 1.26 0.43 6.76
CA HIS A 116 1.06 -0.18 8.07
C HIS A 116 -0.32 -0.85 8.16
N PRO A 117 -0.47 -2.06 8.75
CA PRO A 117 -1.75 -2.78 8.77
C PRO A 117 -2.93 -2.01 9.38
N SER A 118 -2.67 -1.05 10.27
CA SER A 118 -3.70 -0.18 10.85
C SER A 118 -4.17 0.94 9.91
N HIS A 119 -3.39 1.27 8.88
CA HIS A 119 -3.75 2.30 7.91
C HIS A 119 -4.89 1.83 7.02
N ALA A 120 -5.83 2.72 6.73
CA ALA A 120 -6.92 2.40 5.81
C ALA A 120 -6.34 2.14 4.42
N TYR A 121 -6.82 1.11 3.73
CA TYR A 121 -6.31 0.73 2.41
C TYR A 121 -4.83 0.30 2.39
N SER A 122 -4.26 -0.11 3.52
CA SER A 122 -2.86 -0.57 3.63
C SER A 122 -2.49 -1.65 2.61
N PHE A 123 -3.41 -2.58 2.28
CA PHE A 123 -3.22 -3.55 1.19
C PHE A 123 -2.98 -2.88 -0.17
N PHE A 124 -3.75 -1.83 -0.48
CA PHE A 124 -3.62 -1.08 -1.72
C PHE A 124 -2.32 -0.28 -1.74
N CYS A 125 -2.06 0.51 -0.69
CA CYS A 125 -0.85 1.32 -0.58
C CYS A 125 0.41 0.45 -0.69
N ARG A 126 0.44 -0.68 0.01
CA ARG A 126 1.57 -1.63 -0.05
C ARG A 126 1.83 -2.14 -1.46
N ALA A 127 0.78 -2.52 -2.18
CA ALA A 127 0.95 -3.07 -3.53
C ALA A 127 1.51 -2.02 -4.51
N ILE A 128 1.07 -0.76 -4.40
CA ILE A 128 1.58 0.33 -5.24
C ILE A 128 3.00 0.73 -4.82
N ILE A 129 3.24 1.01 -3.54
CA ILE A 129 4.55 1.47 -3.05
C ILE A 129 5.66 0.44 -3.36
N LYS A 130 5.35 -0.86 -3.22
CA LYS A 130 6.30 -1.94 -3.55
C LYS A 130 6.53 -2.13 -5.05
N SER A 131 5.75 -1.51 -5.93
CA SER A 131 6.03 -1.47 -7.36
C SER A 131 6.85 -0.25 -7.80
N GLU A 132 7.09 0.72 -6.92
CA GLU A 132 7.86 1.92 -7.23
C GLU A 132 9.37 1.68 -7.06
N ASP A 133 10.14 1.92 -8.12
CA ASP A 133 11.59 1.73 -8.13
C ASP A 133 12.29 2.69 -7.15
N GLU A 134 11.78 3.91 -7.02
CA GLU A 134 12.31 4.94 -6.11
C GLU A 134 12.29 4.48 -4.65
N TYR A 135 11.22 3.81 -4.22
CA TYR A 135 11.10 3.30 -2.87
C TYR A 135 12.18 2.24 -2.60
N GLU A 136 12.35 1.28 -3.51
CA GLU A 136 13.38 0.24 -3.37
C GLU A 136 14.80 0.83 -3.43
N GLN A 137 15.07 1.78 -4.34
CA GLN A 137 16.35 2.50 -4.40
C GLN A 137 16.68 3.24 -3.10
N ALA A 138 15.70 3.93 -2.51
CA ALA A 138 15.88 4.63 -1.25
C ALA A 138 16.20 3.67 -0.09
N LYS A 139 15.49 2.53 0.00
CA LYS A 139 15.78 1.50 1.02
C LYS A 139 17.20 0.96 0.89
N LEU A 140 17.68 0.71 -0.34
CA LEU A 140 19.05 0.25 -0.58
C LEU A 140 20.10 1.28 -0.15
N ILE A 141 19.88 2.56 -0.45
CA ILE A 141 20.77 3.64 0.00
C ILE A 141 20.82 3.70 1.52
N ILE A 142 19.66 3.65 2.19
CA ILE A 142 19.57 3.71 3.64
C ILE A 142 20.32 2.53 4.27
N LEU A 143 20.10 1.31 3.80
CA LEU A 143 20.78 0.12 4.30
C LEU A 143 22.30 0.25 4.17
N ALA A 144 22.79 0.67 3.01
CA ALA A 144 24.22 0.83 2.76
C ALA A 144 24.88 1.88 3.66
N GLU A 145 24.16 2.92 4.11
CA GLU A 145 24.72 3.95 4.99
C GLU A 145 24.58 3.62 6.49
N VAL A 146 23.68 2.70 6.87
CA VAL A 146 23.56 2.23 8.27
C VAL A 146 24.61 1.17 8.60
N GLU A 147 25.07 0.42 7.59
CA GLU A 147 26.10 -0.61 7.74
C GLU A 147 27.54 -0.08 7.68
N ASN A 148 27.74 1.20 7.31
CA ASN A 148 29.04 1.89 7.25
C ASN A 148 29.28 2.79 8.47
#